data_AF-A0A4V2NUZ7-F1
#
_entry.id   AF-A0A4V2NUZ7-F1
#
_cell.length_a   1.000
_cell.length_b   1.000
_cell.length_c   1.000
_cell.angle_alpha   90.00
_cell.angle_beta   90.00
_cell.angle_gamma   90.00
#
_symmetry.space_group_name_H-M   'P 1'
#
loop_
_entity.id
_entity.type
_entity.pdbx_description
1 polymer ?
#
loop_
_entity_poly.entity_id
_entity_poly.type
_entity_poly.pdbx_seq_one_letter_code
_entity_poly.pdbx_strand_id
1 'polypeptide(L)' 'MEKLPDLLLVETYYKALAIDVEPKFIEFLLLEINKRGLEIYYQKQLN' A
#
# COMPACT_ATOMS: atom_id res chain seq x y z
N MET A 1 2.12 11.58 -0.19
CA MET A 1 2.31 10.33 -0.98
C MET A 1 2.30 10.56 -2.49
N GLU A 2 1.78 11.67 -3.02
CA GLU A 2 1.59 11.88 -4.48
C GLU A 2 2.84 11.72 -5.37
N LYS A 3 4.05 11.72 -4.79
CA LYS A 3 5.32 11.51 -5.50
C LYS A 3 5.92 10.11 -5.31
N LEU A 4 5.33 9.27 -4.46
CA LEU A 4 5.83 7.92 -4.23
C LEU A 4 5.51 7.05 -5.46
N PRO A 5 6.48 6.35 -6.06
CA PRO A 5 6.21 5.38 -7.10
C PRO A 5 5.23 4.30 -6.62
N ASP A 6 4.35 3.85 -7.50
CA ASP A 6 3.26 2.92 -7.14
C ASP A 6 3.76 1.62 -6.51
N LEU A 7 4.84 1.03 -7.04
CA LEU A 7 5.47 -0.15 -6.45
C LEU A 7 5.92 0.10 -5.02
N LEU A 8 6.58 1.24 -4.78
CA LEU A 8 7.08 1.60 -3.45
C LEU A 8 5.92 1.86 -2.48
N LEU A 9 4.81 2.41 -2.94
CA LEU A 9 3.62 2.67 -2.13
C LEU A 9 3.03 1.36 -1.61
N VAL A 10 2.87 0.38 -2.51
CA VAL A 10 2.33 -0.93 -2.16
C VAL A 10 3.30 -1.72 -1.27
N GLU A 11 4.60 -1.71 -1.58
CA GLU A 11 5.60 -2.33 -0.69
C GLU A 11 5.59 -1.72 0.72
N THR A 12 5.43 -0.39 0.81
CA THR A 12 5.37 0.32 2.09
C THR A 12 4.17 -0.12 2.90
N TYR A 13 3.01 -0.31 2.27
CA TYR A 13 1.81 -0.84 2.92
C TYR A 13 2.04 -2.22 3.55
N TYR A 14 2.60 -3.16 2.80
CA TYR A 14 2.85 -4.50 3.35
C TYR A 14 3.94 -4.52 4.42
N LYS A 15 5.01 -3.73 4.25
CA LYS A 15 6.02 -3.58 5.29
C LYS A 15 5.43 -2.96 6.56
N ALA A 16 4.52 -1.99 6.43
CA ALA A 16 3.83 -1.38 7.56
C ALA A 16 2.91 -2.37 8.29
N LEU A 17 2.20 -3.24 7.56
CA LEU A 17 1.45 -4.35 8.16
C LEU A 17 2.36 -5.33 8.92
N ALA A 18 3.52 -5.67 8.34
CA ALA A 18 4.43 -6.66 8.90
C ALA A 18 5.13 -6.23 10.20
N ILE A 19 5.28 -4.93 10.42
CA ILE A 19 5.96 -4.37 11.61
C ILE A 19 5.00 -3.71 12.61
N ASP A 20 3.69 -3.88 12.42
CA ASP A 20 2.64 -3.34 13.31
C ASP A 20 2.73 -1.82 13.52
N VAL A 21 2.84 -1.07 12.41
CA VAL A 21 2.83 0.41 12.45
C VAL A 21 1.44 0.91 12.86
N GLU A 22 1.37 2.15 13.35
CA GLU A 22 0.12 2.80 13.76
C GLU A 22 -1.01 2.61 12.71
N PRO A 23 -2.21 2.13 13.12
CA PRO A 23 -3.31 1.83 12.21
C PRO A 23 -3.70 2.99 11.29
N LYS A 24 -3.66 4.24 11.77
CA LYS A 24 -3.96 5.43 10.96
C LYS A 24 -3.01 5.60 9.77
N PHE A 25 -1.75 5.22 9.93
CA PHE A 25 -0.78 5.26 8.83
C PHE A 25 -1.10 4.20 7.77
N ILE A 26 -1.50 3.00 8.21
CA ILE A 26 -1.94 1.92 7.33
C ILE A 26 -3.20 2.32 6.55
N GLU A 27 -4.18 2.92 7.21
CA GLU A 27 -5.39 3.46 6.56
C GLU A 27 -5.05 4.52 5.50
N PHE A 28 -4.10 5.41 5.80
CA PHE A 28 -3.66 6.42 4.85
C PHE A 28 -2.98 5.80 3.60
N LEU A 29 -2.18 4.77 3.78
CA LEU A 29 -1.58 4.03 2.66
C LEU A 29 -2.65 3.35 1.81
N LEU A 30 -3.61 2.69 2.45
CA LEU A 30 -4.70 1.99 1.77
C LEU A 30 -5.57 2.96 0.96
N LEU A 31 -5.90 4.13 1.52
CA LEU A 31 -6.64 5.18 0.83
C LEU A 31 -5.93 5.61 -0.46
N GLU A 32 -4.61 5.82 -0.40
CA GLU A 32 -3.83 6.24 -1.56
C GLU A 32 -3.69 5.12 -2.61
N ILE A 33 -3.54 3.86 -2.18
CA ILE A 33 -3.54 2.67 -3.05
C ILE A 33 -4.86 2.57 -3.82
N ASN A 34 -5.99 2.73 -3.12
CA ASN A 34 -7.32 2.65 -3.72
C ASN A 34 -7.58 3.83 -4.67
N LYS A 35 -7.18 5.05 -4.27
CA LYS A 35 -7.27 6.26 -5.10
C LYS A 35 -6.54 6.10 -6.44
N ARG A 36 -5.44 5.33 -6.47
CA ARG A 36 -4.64 5.05 -7.68
C ARG A 36 -5.04 3.76 -8.41
N GLY A 37 -6.01 3.01 -7.90
CA GLY A 37 -6.46 1.75 -8.50
C GLY A 37 -5.43 0.62 -8.46
N LEU A 38 -4.55 0.61 -7.46
CA LEU A 38 -3.44 -0.34 -7.36
C LEU A 38 -3.80 -1.67 -6.69
N GLU A 39 -5.04 -1.80 -6.21
CA GLU A 39 -5.56 -2.97 -5.48
C GLU A 39 -5.36 -4.30 -6.25
N ILE A 40 -5.44 -4.24 -7.58
CA ILE A 40 -5.41 -5.41 -8.47
C ILE A 40 -3.97 -5.91 -8.73
N TYR A 41 -2.97 -5.03 -8.64
CA TYR A 41 -1.60 -5.34 -9.05
C TYR A 41 -0.94 -6.44 -8.21
N TYR A 42 -1.33 -6.59 -6.94
CA TYR A 42 -0.71 -7.57 -6.03
C TYR A 42 -1.47 -8.88 -5.87
N GLN A 43 -2.79 -8.92 -6.14
CA GLN A 43 -3.52 -10.20 -6.18
C GLN A 43 -2.96 -11.17 -7.25
N LYS A 44 -2.30 -10.63 -8.28
CA LYS A 44 -1.61 -11.40 -9.33
C LYS A 44 -0.18 -11.85 -8.98
N GLN A 45 0.43 -11.33 -7.92
CA GLN A 45 1.77 -11.76 -7.51
C GLN A 45 1.75 -12.81 -6.39
N LEU A 46 0.60 -13.01 -5.75
CA LEU A 46 0.37 -14.03 -4.72
C LEU A 46 -0.32 -15.29 -5.28
N ASN A 47 -0.74 -15.27 -6.56
CA ASN A 47 -1.22 -16.43 -7.33
C ASN A 47 -0.19 -16.79 -8.40
#